data_AF-A0A653WNN5-F1
#
_entry.id   AF-A0A653WNN5-F1
#
_cell.length_a   1.000
_cell.length_b   1.000
_cell.length_c   1.000
_cell.angle_alpha   90.00
_cell.angle_beta   90.00
_cell.angle_gamma   90.00
#
_symmetry.space_group_name_H-M   'P 1'
#
loop_
_entity.id
_entity.type
_entity.pdbx_description
1 polymer ?
#
loop_
_entity_poly.entity_id
_entity_poly.type
_entity_poly.pdbx_seq_one_letter_code
_entity_poly.pdbx_strand_id
1 'polypeptide(L)'
;MSGLSCLSLDTLASPLWQRQWEQVIPFFAYPPEVRRIVYTTNAIESMHMQLRKIVKNRGHFPSDEAASKLLYLALRNIEKDWKMPPITWRQAVAQFAILFGERFTSAIS
;
A
#
# COMPACT_ATOMS: atom_id res chain seq x y z
N MET A 1 -2.26 -23.83 -27.83
CA MET A 1 -1.41 -22.65 -28.11
C MET A 1 -1.57 -21.63 -26.99
N SER A 2 -0.95 -21.85 -25.83
CA SER A 2 -1.10 -20.98 -24.65
C SER A 2 0.12 -21.09 -23.72
N GLY A 3 1.33 -21.04 -24.29
CA GLY A 3 2.61 -21.08 -23.55
C GLY A 3 3.46 -19.81 -23.69
N LEU A 4 3.06 -18.86 -24.55
CA LEU A 4 3.85 -17.67 -24.89
C LEU A 4 3.51 -16.42 -24.06
N SER A 5 2.42 -16.40 -23.30
CA SER A 5 2.06 -15.24 -22.46
C SER A 5 2.71 -15.24 -21.07
N CYS A 6 3.22 -16.37 -20.60
CA CYS A 6 3.88 -16.47 -19.27
C CYS A 6 5.36 -16.04 -19.33
N LEU A 7 6.07 -16.44 -20.39
CA LEU A 7 7.50 -16.14 -20.59
C LEU A 7 7.81 -14.64 -20.73
N SER A 8 6.87 -13.82 -21.19
CA SER A 8 7.07 -12.37 -21.31
C SER A 8 7.01 -11.63 -19.97
N LEU A 9 6.26 -12.13 -18.99
CA LEU A 9 6.18 -11.54 -17.65
C LEU A 9 7.45 -11.84 -16.84
N ASP A 10 7.96 -13.07 -16.90
CA ASP A 10 9.17 -13.48 -16.17
C ASP A 10 10.44 -12.81 -16.72
N THR A 11 10.50 -12.59 -18.04
CA THR A 11 11.64 -11.93 -18.69
C THR A 11 11.72 -10.43 -18.38
N LEU A 12 10.58 -9.77 -18.11
CA LEU A 12 10.53 -8.34 -17.77
C LEU A 12 10.66 -8.07 -16.26
N ALA A 13 10.31 -9.05 -15.41
CA ALA A 13 10.42 -8.89 -13.97
C ALA A 13 11.88 -8.67 -13.52
N SER A 14 12.82 -9.47 -14.02
CA SER A 14 14.23 -9.40 -13.66
C SER A 14 14.88 -8.02 -13.92
N PRO A 15 14.80 -7.43 -15.14
CA PRO A 15 15.37 -6.11 -15.38
C PRO A 15 14.64 -4.98 -14.64
N LEU A 16 13.33 -5.10 -14.40
CA LEU A 16 12.59 -4.12 -13.57
C LEU A 16 13.08 -4.12 -12.12
N TRP A 17 13.27 -5.30 -11.53
CA TRP A 17 13.82 -5.43 -10.18
C TRP A 17 15.24 -4.90 -10.08
N GLN A 18 16.10 -5.23 -11.05
CA GLN A 18 17.47 -4.72 -11.09
C GLN A 18 17.51 -3.19 -11.16
N ARG A 19 16.70 -2.58 -12.02
CA ARG A 19 16.64 -1.12 -12.16
C ARG A 19 16.15 -0.41 -10.89
N GLN A 20 15.26 -1.06 -10.15
CA GLN A 20 14.62 -0.48 -8.96
C GLN A 20 15.32 -0.88 -7.65
N TRP A 21 16.35 -1.73 -7.71
CA TRP A 21 16.94 -2.38 -6.54
C TRP A 21 17.41 -1.39 -5.47
N GLU A 22 18.03 -0.29 -5.87
CA GLU A 22 18.46 0.80 -4.98
C GLU A 22 17.32 1.36 -4.11
N GLN A 23 16.09 1.37 -4.62
CA GLN A 23 14.92 1.84 -3.87
C GLN A 23 14.35 0.78 -2.93
N VAL A 24 14.68 -0.50 -3.16
CA VAL A 24 14.23 -1.63 -2.35
C VAL A 24 15.21 -1.89 -1.20
N ILE A 25 16.52 -1.67 -1.39
CA ILE A 25 17.55 -1.91 -0.35
C ILE A 25 17.18 -1.32 1.03
N PRO A 26 16.70 -0.05 1.15
CA PRO A 26 16.37 0.54 2.45
C PRO A 26 15.30 -0.23 3.22
N PHE A 27 14.43 -0.96 2.52
CA PHE A 27 13.43 -1.81 3.17
C PHE A 27 14.06 -2.86 4.09
N PHE A 28 15.21 -3.41 3.72
CA PHE A 28 15.89 -4.45 4.49
C PHE A 28 16.57 -3.93 5.76
N ALA A 29 16.75 -2.61 5.90
CA ALA A 29 17.25 -2.00 7.13
C ALA A 29 16.22 -2.03 8.28
N TYR A 30 14.94 -2.27 7.98
CA TYR A 30 13.90 -2.34 8.99
C TYR A 30 13.86 -3.70 9.72
N PRO A 31 13.58 -3.69 11.05
CA PRO A 31 13.34 -4.90 11.83
C PRO A 31 12.20 -5.76 11.25
N PRO A 32 12.22 -7.08 11.50
CA PRO A 32 11.21 -8.00 10.94
C PRO A 32 9.77 -7.62 11.30
N GLU A 33 9.53 -7.04 12.48
CA GLU A 33 8.21 -6.58 12.93
C GLU A 33 7.67 -5.47 12.02
N VAL A 34 8.54 -4.53 11.62
CA VAL A 34 8.20 -3.42 10.71
C VAL A 34 8.05 -3.94 9.28
N ARG A 35 8.99 -4.79 8.82
CA ARG A 35 8.89 -5.39 7.48
C ARG A 35 7.59 -6.15 7.30
N ARG A 36 7.09 -6.82 8.35
CA ARG A 36 5.80 -7.49 8.34
C ARG A 36 4.63 -6.57 8.08
N ILE A 37 4.60 -5.38 8.65
CA ILE A 37 3.54 -4.41 8.35
C ILE A 37 3.59 -3.99 6.88
N VAL A 38 4.80 -3.73 6.36
CA VAL A 38 5.01 -3.18 5.02
C VAL A 38 4.77 -4.20 3.90
N TYR A 39 5.22 -5.46 4.05
CA TYR A 39 5.02 -6.47 2.99
C TYR A 39 3.57 -6.93 2.89
N THR A 40 2.74 -6.66 3.90
CA THR A 40 1.35 -7.08 3.89
C THR A 40 0.54 -6.16 2.95
N THR A 41 0.20 -6.65 1.76
CA THR A 41 -0.52 -5.88 0.75
C THR A 41 -2.03 -5.78 0.99
N ASN A 42 -2.58 -6.56 1.93
CA ASN A 42 -4.02 -6.65 2.22
C ASN A 42 -4.73 -5.29 2.36
N ALA A 43 -4.12 -4.31 3.03
CA ALA A 43 -4.72 -3.00 3.24
C ALA A 43 -4.86 -2.21 1.92
N ILE A 44 -3.77 -2.15 1.14
CA ILE A 44 -3.75 -1.44 -0.15
C ILE A 44 -4.63 -2.18 -1.18
N GLU A 45 -4.58 -3.50 -1.22
CA GLU A 45 -5.41 -4.32 -2.11
C GLU A 45 -6.90 -4.18 -1.80
N SER A 46 -7.28 -4.23 -0.52
CA SER A 46 -8.66 -4.02 -0.08
C SER A 46 -9.17 -2.63 -0.48
N MET A 47 -8.36 -1.59 -0.24
CA MET A 47 -8.70 -0.23 -0.65
C MET A 47 -8.87 -0.13 -2.17
N HIS A 48 -7.91 -0.65 -2.95
CA HIS A 48 -7.98 -0.65 -4.41
C HIS A 48 -9.20 -1.41 -4.94
N MET A 49 -9.54 -2.56 -4.35
CA MET A 49 -10.74 -3.32 -4.72
C MET A 49 -12.01 -2.48 -4.53
N GLN A 50 -12.15 -1.81 -3.38
CA GLN A 50 -13.30 -0.98 -3.09
C GLN A 50 -13.40 0.24 -4.03
N LEU A 51 -12.28 0.91 -4.30
CA LEU A 51 -12.22 2.01 -5.27
C LEU A 51 -12.62 1.55 -6.67
N ARG A 52 -12.07 0.42 -7.16
CA ARG A 52 -12.45 -0.15 -8.47
C ARG A 52 -13.94 -0.45 -8.55
N LYS A 53 -14.55 -0.97 -7.47
CA LYS A 53 -16.00 -1.25 -7.43
C LYS A 53 -16.82 0.03 -7.61
N ILE A 54 -16.45 1.11 -6.92
CA ILE A 54 -17.18 2.39 -6.98
C ILE A 54 -17.02 3.03 -8.35
N VAL A 55 -15.80 3.07 -8.89
CA VAL A 55 -15.52 3.65 -10.22
C VAL A 55 -16.19 2.84 -11.33
N LYS A 56 -16.14 1.50 -11.29
CA LYS A 56 -16.78 0.65 -12.30
C LYS A 56 -18.29 0.89 -12.41
N ASN A 57 -18.95 1.22 -11.30
CA ASN A 57 -20.39 1.51 -11.28
C ASN A 57 -20.73 2.93 -11.75
N ARG A 58 -19.75 3.84 -11.79
CA ARG A 58 -19.91 5.23 -12.24
C ARG A 58 -19.29 5.38 -13.63
N GLY A 59 -20.10 5.22 -14.69
CA GLY A 59 -19.67 5.22 -16.10
C GLY A 59 -18.78 6.41 -16.52
N HIS A 60 -19.32 7.42 -17.21
CA HIS A 60 -18.55 8.62 -17.56
C HIS A 60 -18.61 9.67 -16.45
N PHE A 61 -17.52 10.42 -16.28
CA PHE A 61 -17.46 11.56 -15.40
C PHE A 61 -17.64 12.86 -16.21
N PRO A 62 -18.43 13.83 -15.72
CA PRO A 62 -18.66 15.09 -16.42
C PRO A 62 -17.47 16.06 -16.33
N SER A 63 -16.58 15.87 -15.35
CA SER A 63 -15.33 16.62 -15.18
C SER A 63 -14.35 15.86 -14.29
N ASP A 64 -13.07 16.24 -14.34
CA ASP A 64 -12.03 15.69 -13.44
C ASP A 64 -12.35 15.99 -11.98
N GLU A 65 -12.88 17.19 -11.68
CA GLU A 65 -13.29 17.56 -10.32
C GLU A 65 -14.39 16.63 -9.77
N ALA A 66 -15.36 16.25 -10.61
CA ALA A 66 -16.40 15.30 -10.23
C ALA A 66 -15.82 13.91 -9.93
N ALA A 67 -14.81 13.47 -10.69
CA ALA A 67 -14.09 12.22 -10.45
C ALA A 67 -13.29 12.28 -9.13
N SER A 68 -12.53 13.35 -8.90
CA SER A 68 -11.77 13.56 -7.65
C SER A 68 -12.69 13.60 -6.43
N LYS A 69 -13.84 14.29 -6.51
CA LYS A 69 -14.82 14.34 -5.42
C LYS A 69 -15.39 12.97 -5.09
N LEU A 70 -15.68 12.15 -6.09
CA LEU A 70 -16.16 10.79 -5.87
C LEU A 70 -15.08 9.90 -5.24
N LEU A 71 -13.83 9.98 -5.70
CA LEU A 71 -12.72 9.25 -5.08
C LEU A 71 -12.51 9.68 -3.62
N TYR A 72 -12.59 10.99 -3.33
CA TYR A 72 -12.53 11.49 -1.96
C TYR A 72 -13.65 10.92 -1.08
N LEU A 73 -14.91 10.96 -1.55
CA LEU A 73 -16.04 10.42 -0.80
C LEU A 73 -15.92 8.90 -0.60
N ALA A 74 -15.39 8.19 -1.59
CA ALA A 74 -15.12 6.76 -1.50
C ALA A 74 -14.07 6.46 -0.42
N LEU A 75 -12.92 7.14 -0.46
CA LEU A 75 -11.87 7.00 0.54
C LEU A 75 -12.38 7.32 1.95
N ARG A 76 -13.12 8.42 2.11
CA ARG A 76 -13.74 8.81 3.38
C ARG A 76 -14.71 7.76 3.92
N ASN A 77 -15.39 7.01 3.05
CA ASN A 77 -16.25 5.92 3.49
C ASN A 77 -15.46 4.67 3.87
N ILE A 78 -14.42 4.32 3.10
CA ILE A 78 -13.51 3.20 3.41
C ILE A 78 -12.83 3.41 4.76
N GLU A 79 -12.36 4.64 5.04
CA GLU A 79 -11.68 5.00 6.28
C GLU A 79 -12.54 4.74 7.52
N LYS A 80 -13.87 4.89 7.44
CA LYS A 80 -14.78 4.63 8.57
C LYS A 80 -14.75 3.17 9.04
N ASP A 81 -14.36 2.25 8.17
CA ASP A 81 -14.28 0.83 8.47
C ASP A 81 -12.90 0.44 9.05
N TRP A 82 -11.89 1.32 9.00
CA TRP A 82 -10.55 1.09 9.53
C TRP A 82 -10.46 1.31 11.03
N LYS A 83 -11.19 0.50 11.79
CA LYS A 83 -11.28 0.62 13.26
C LYS A 83 -10.25 -0.22 14.00
N MET A 84 -9.78 -1.30 13.38
CA MET A 84 -8.93 -2.30 14.02
C MET A 84 -7.54 -2.33 13.37
N PRO A 85 -6.48 -1.92 14.08
CA PRO A 85 -5.13 -2.04 13.56
C PRO A 85 -4.71 -3.53 13.49
N PRO A 86 -3.72 -3.86 12.64
CA PRO A 86 -3.12 -5.19 12.65
C PRO A 86 -2.62 -5.56 14.05
N ILE A 87 -2.80 -6.82 14.48
CA ILE A 87 -2.33 -7.32 15.79
C ILE A 87 -0.82 -7.03 16.00
N THR A 88 -0.08 -7.07 14.91
CA THR A 88 1.37 -6.90 14.82
C THR A 88 1.82 -5.45 14.94
N TRP A 89 0.89 -4.49 14.86
CA TRP A 89 1.16 -3.05 14.89
C TRP A 89 1.89 -2.61 16.15
N ARG A 90 1.48 -3.10 17.33
CA ARG A 90 2.10 -2.73 18.61
C ARG A 90 3.59 -3.08 18.66
N GLN A 91 3.97 -4.22 18.08
CA GLN A 91 5.38 -4.65 18.01
C GLN A 91 6.17 -3.75 17.06
N ALA A 92 5.60 -3.37 15.91
CA ALA A 92 6.23 -2.44 14.98
C ALA A 92 6.41 -1.03 15.57
N VAL A 93 5.42 -0.53 16.32
CA VAL A 93 5.50 0.77 17.02
C VAL A 93 6.66 0.81 18.00
N ALA A 94 6.88 -0.25 18.79
CA ALA A 94 8.02 -0.33 19.69
C ALA A 94 9.35 -0.26 18.93
N GLN A 95 9.46 -0.95 17.79
CA GLN A 95 10.65 -0.87 16.94
C GLN A 95 10.84 0.53 16.33
N PHE A 96 9.77 1.21 15.93
CA PHE A 96 9.84 2.59 15.44
C PHE A 96 10.32 3.57 16.51
N ALA A 97 9.89 3.41 17.76
CA ALA A 97 10.36 4.23 18.87
C ALA A 97 11.88 4.05 19.10
N ILE A 98 12.41 2.84 18.94
CA ILE A 98 13.85 2.56 19.05
C ILE A 98 14.63 3.18 17.88
N LEU A 99 14.15 3.00 16.64
CA LEU A 99 14.86 3.44 15.44
C LEU A 99 14.89 4.97 15.26
N PHE A 100 13.81 5.64 15.65
CA PHE A 100 13.61 7.06 15.37
C PHE A 100 13.58 7.95 16.62
N GLY A 101 13.62 7.35 17.82
CA GLY A 101 13.75 8.06 19.10
C GLY A 101 12.76 9.22 19.24
N GLU A 102 13.29 10.40 19.54
CA GLU A 102 12.52 11.62 19.80
C GLU A 102 11.62 12.04 18.62
N ARG A 103 12.03 11.79 17.37
CA ARG A 103 11.22 12.11 16.19
C ARG A 103 9.91 11.32 16.17
N PHE A 104 9.94 10.07 16.64
CA PHE A 104 8.74 9.24 16.71
C PHE A 104 7.88 9.65 17.90
N THR A 105 8.49 9.80 19.08
CA THR A 105 7.77 10.16 20.31
C THR A 105 7.04 11.51 20.18
N SER A 106 7.66 12.49 19.53
CA SER A 106 7.04 13.82 19.31
C SER A 106 5.89 13.80 18.31
N ALA A 107 5.82 12.79 17.43
CA ALA A 107 4.78 12.67 16.41
C ALA A 107 3.56 11.88 16.91
N ILE A 108 3.73 11.07 17.96
CA ILE A 108 2.67 10.22 18.51
C ILE A 108 2.09 10.76 19.84
N SER A 109 2.76 11.72 20.46
CA SER A 109 2.26 12.52 21.60
C SER A 109 1.22 13.53 21.14
#